data_AF-A0A966GI40-F1
#
_entry.id   AF-A0A966GI40-F1
#
_cell.length_a   1.000
_cell.length_b   1.000
_cell.length_c   1.000
_cell.angle_alpha   90.00
_cell.angle_beta   90.00
_cell.angle_gamma   90.00
#
_symmetry.space_group_name_H-M   'P 1'
#
loop_
_entity.id
_entity.type
_entity.pdbx_description
1 polymer ?
#
loop_
_entity_poly.entity_id
_entity_poly.type
_entity_poly.pdbx_seq_one_letter_code
_entity_poly.pdbx_strand_id
1 'polypeptide(L)'
;MAKSRDAFRTISEVADWLETPAHVLRFWESKFPQIKPVKRAGGRRYYRPEDMALLGGIKTLLHDQGMTIKGAQRVIRDLGVRHVAALGPQPESD
;
A
#
# COMPACT_ATOMS: atom_id res chain seq x y z
N MET A 1 -18.53 -11.27 6.32
CA MET A 1 -17.66 -12.23 5.60
C MET A 1 -16.31 -11.58 5.41
N ALA A 2 -15.27 -12.13 6.03
CA ALA A 2 -13.89 -11.70 5.78
C ALA A 2 -13.43 -12.21 4.40
N LYS A 3 -12.54 -11.47 3.74
CA LYS A 3 -11.96 -11.85 2.45
C LYS A 3 -10.60 -12.51 2.71
N SER A 4 -10.29 -13.56 1.95
CA SER A 4 -9.00 -14.26 2.02
C SER A 4 -7.80 -13.32 1.83
N ARG A 5 -6.60 -13.72 2.30
CA ARG A 5 -5.35 -12.97 2.09
C ARG A 5 -5.11 -12.60 0.64
N ASP A 6 -5.44 -13.50 -0.27
CA ASP A 6 -5.19 -13.32 -1.70
C ASP A 6 -6.25 -12.47 -2.41
N ALA A 7 -7.32 -12.11 -1.71
CA ALA A 7 -8.41 -11.35 -2.28
C ALA A 7 -8.04 -9.88 -2.52
N PHE A 8 -8.52 -9.35 -3.64
CA PHE A 8 -8.29 -7.96 -3.97
C PHE A 8 -9.14 -7.06 -3.06
N ARG A 9 -8.54 -5.95 -2.62
CA ARG A 9 -9.17 -4.97 -1.73
C ARG A 9 -9.51 -3.70 -2.50
N THR A 10 -10.64 -3.10 -2.20
CA THR A 10 -11.01 -1.76 -2.68
C THR A 10 -10.25 -0.69 -1.91
N ILE A 11 -10.18 0.53 -2.43
CA ILE A 11 -9.49 1.63 -1.73
C ILE A 11 -10.05 1.93 -0.35
N SER A 12 -11.37 1.74 -0.14
CA SER A 12 -11.99 1.89 1.17
C SER A 12 -11.48 0.83 2.14
N GLU A 13 -11.44 -0.44 1.71
CA GLU A 13 -10.91 -1.53 2.55
C GLU A 13 -9.42 -1.34 2.88
N VAL A 14 -8.63 -0.76 1.98
CA VAL A 14 -7.23 -0.42 2.25
C VAL A 14 -7.13 0.75 3.23
N ALA A 15 -7.99 1.76 3.06
CA ALA A 15 -8.04 2.93 3.93
C ALA A 15 -8.40 2.55 5.37
N ASP A 16 -9.38 1.67 5.54
CA ASP A 16 -9.79 1.15 6.84
C ASP A 16 -8.67 0.32 7.47
N TRP A 17 -8.03 -0.57 6.70
CA TRP A 17 -6.93 -1.40 7.20
C TRP A 17 -5.70 -0.61 7.62
N LEU A 18 -5.33 0.44 6.88
CA LEU A 18 -4.17 1.28 7.20
C LEU A 18 -4.51 2.48 8.10
N GLU A 19 -5.78 2.66 8.48
CA GLU A 19 -6.28 3.87 9.13
C GLU A 19 -5.80 5.14 8.40
N THR A 20 -5.80 5.08 7.07
CA THR A 20 -5.22 6.12 6.21
C THR A 20 -6.28 6.59 5.22
N PRO A 21 -6.62 7.89 5.15
CA PRO A 21 -7.68 8.36 4.27
C PRO A 21 -7.44 7.98 2.79
N ALA A 22 -8.50 7.58 2.10
CA ALA A 22 -8.41 7.12 0.71
C ALA A 22 -7.79 8.16 -0.26
N HIS A 23 -7.87 9.46 0.03
CA HIS A 23 -7.21 10.48 -0.79
C HIS A 23 -5.68 10.49 -0.61
N VAL A 24 -5.18 10.11 0.58
CA VAL A 24 -3.74 9.94 0.85
C VAL A 24 -3.22 8.72 0.10
N LEU A 25 -3.97 7.61 0.09
CA LEU A 25 -3.60 6.43 -0.71
C LEU A 25 -3.51 6.75 -2.21
N ARG A 26 -4.46 7.53 -2.76
CA ARG A 26 -4.39 8.03 -4.14
C ARG A 26 -3.18 8.93 -4.37
N PHE A 27 -2.83 9.74 -3.39
CA PHE A 27 -1.62 10.55 -3.45
C PHE A 27 -0.37 9.67 -3.47
N TRP A 28 -0.28 8.63 -2.64
CA TRP A 28 0.82 7.67 -2.65
C TRP A 28 0.95 6.92 -3.97
N GLU A 29 -0.15 6.52 -4.62
CA GLU A 29 -0.11 5.96 -5.98
C GLU A 29 0.62 6.88 -6.98
N SER A 30 0.48 8.20 -6.82
CA SER A 30 1.17 9.18 -7.68
C SER A 30 2.66 9.34 -7.36
N LYS A 31 3.10 8.94 -6.16
CA LYS A 31 4.48 9.08 -5.68
C LYS A 31 5.27 7.78 -5.75
N PHE A 32 4.60 6.64 -5.71
CA PHE A 32 5.23 5.32 -5.72
C PHE A 32 4.66 4.49 -6.87
N PRO A 33 5.27 4.56 -8.08
CA PRO A 33 4.81 3.84 -9.27
C PRO A 33 4.79 2.31 -9.14
N GLN A 34 5.40 1.78 -8.07
CA GLN A 34 5.39 0.37 -7.70
C GLN A 34 4.01 -0.07 -7.18
N ILE A 35 3.20 0.86 -6.63
CA ILE A 35 1.80 0.60 -6.27
C ILE A 35 0.98 0.61 -7.56
N LYS A 36 0.44 -0.54 -7.97
CA LYS A 36 -0.22 -0.72 -9.27
C LYS A 36 -1.59 -1.38 -9.07
N PRO A 37 -2.58 -0.66 -8.51
CA PRO A 37 -3.93 -1.19 -8.38
C PRO A 37 -4.53 -1.50 -9.74
N VAL A 38 -5.24 -2.61 -9.83
CA VAL A 38 -6.01 -3.00 -11.01
C VAL A 38 -7.20 -2.06 -11.13
N LYS A 39 -7.25 -1.31 -12.24
CA LYS A 39 -8.34 -0.39 -12.56
C LYS A 39 -9.42 -1.15 -13.34
N ARG A 40 -10.66 -1.10 -12.86
CA ARG A 40 -11.84 -1.63 -13.56
C ARG A 40 -12.73 -0.50 -14.09
N ALA A 41 -13.79 -0.87 -14.82
CA ALA A 41 -14.80 0.06 -15.31
C ALA A 41 -15.28 1.02 -14.21
N GLY A 42 -15.51 2.29 -14.57
CA GLY A 42 -15.91 3.34 -13.64
C GLY A 42 -14.80 3.84 -12.70
N GLY A 43 -13.52 3.55 -12.99
CA GLY A 43 -12.38 4.10 -12.24
C GLY A 43 -12.15 3.48 -10.86
N ARG A 44 -12.82 2.35 -10.57
CA ARG A 44 -12.64 1.59 -9.33
C ARG A 44 -11.24 0.95 -9.30
N ARG A 45 -10.59 1.07 -8.14
CA ARG A 45 -9.25 0.53 -7.88
C ARG A 45 -9.36 -0.69 -6.99
N TYR A 46 -8.65 -1.74 -7.39
CA TYR A 46 -8.51 -2.97 -6.63
C TYR A 46 -7.02 -3.23 -6.39
N TYR A 47 -6.63 -3.33 -5.12
CA TYR A 47 -5.26 -3.55 -4.68
C TYR A 47 -5.04 -5.04 -4.50
N ARG A 48 -3.96 -5.54 -5.08
CA ARG A 48 -3.51 -6.93 -4.89
C ARG A 48 -2.87 -7.07 -3.52
N PRO A 49 -2.71 -8.30 -3.00
CA PRO A 49 -2.00 -8.53 -1.73
C PRO A 49 -0.61 -7.90 -1.70
N GLU A 50 0.12 -7.93 -2.82
CA GLU A 50 1.43 -7.26 -2.98
C GLU A 50 1.34 -5.73 -2.86
N ASP A 51 0.28 -5.12 -3.39
CA ASP A 51 0.05 -3.67 -3.27
C ASP A 51 -0.29 -3.31 -1.82
N MET A 52 -1.06 -4.17 -1.12
CA MET A 52 -1.39 -4.00 0.30
C MET A 52 -0.13 -4.01 1.16
N ALA A 53 0.71 -5.04 1.02
CA ALA A 53 1.95 -5.16 1.79
C ALA A 53 2.90 -3.97 1.54
N LEU A 54 3.04 -3.54 0.28
CA LEU A 54 3.85 -2.37 -0.06
C LEU A 54 3.28 -1.08 0.55
N LEU A 55 1.97 -0.88 0.52
CA LEU A 55 1.31 0.28 1.14
C LEU A 55 1.51 0.30 2.66
N GLY A 56 1.45 -0.86 3.32
CA GLY A 56 1.79 -1.00 4.74
C GLY A 56 3.24 -0.60 5.01
N GLY A 57 4.19 -1.09 4.22
CA GLY A 57 5.59 -0.71 4.31
C GLY A 57 5.85 0.79 4.11
N ILE A 58 5.18 1.40 3.13
CA ILE A 58 5.26 2.84 2.88
C ILE A 58 4.68 3.62 4.07
N LYS A 59 3.56 3.19 4.65
CA LYS A 59 3.01 3.81 5.88
C LYS A 59 4.05 3.79 6.99
N THR A 60 4.71 2.66 7.24
CA THR A 60 5.75 2.55 8.28
C THR A 60 6.92 3.50 8.02
N LEU A 61 7.42 3.58 6.79
CA LEU A 61 8.49 4.52 6.46
C LEU A 61 8.07 5.99 6.68
N LEU A 62 6.86 6.37 6.28
CA LEU A 62 6.42 7.77 6.31
C LEU A 62 5.93 8.22 7.69
N HIS A 63 5.12 7.40 8.36
CA HIS A 63 4.44 7.77 9.60
C HIS A 63 5.18 7.28 10.85
N ASP A 64 5.68 6.04 10.84
CA ASP A 64 6.31 5.46 12.03
C ASP A 64 7.79 5.87 12.12
N GLN A 65 8.47 5.93 10.97
CA GLN A 65 9.90 6.32 10.89
C GLN A 65 10.12 7.78 10.49
N GLY A 66 9.05 8.54 10.21
CA GLY A 66 9.13 9.97 9.90
C GLY A 66 9.89 10.31 8.62
N MET A 67 10.03 9.37 7.67
CA MET A 67 10.72 9.65 6.41
C MET A 67 9.91 10.56 5.51
N THR A 68 10.61 11.35 4.69
CA THR A 68 9.99 12.05 3.57
C THR A 68 9.66 11.07 2.43
N ILE A 69 8.76 11.47 1.52
CA ILE A 69 8.47 10.71 0.28
C ILE A 69 9.75 10.38 -0.49
N LYS A 70 10.68 11.33 -0.62
CA LYS A 70 11.97 11.11 -1.31
C LYS A 70 12.83 10.08 -0.58
N GLY A 71 12.80 10.09 0.76
CA GLY A 71 13.47 9.09 1.59
C GLY A 71 12.91 7.68 1.36
N ALA A 72 11.59 7.53 1.44
CA ALA A 72 10.93 6.24 1.20
C ALA A 72 11.17 5.72 -0.24
N GLN A 73 11.12 6.60 -1.25
CA GLN A 73 11.46 6.24 -2.63
C GLN A 73 12.90 5.74 -2.76
N ARG A 74 13.85 6.36 -2.03
CA ARG A 74 15.24 5.92 -1.98
C ARG A 74 15.36 4.53 -1.37
N VAL A 75 14.65 4.24 -0.27
CA VAL A 75 14.63 2.89 0.32
C VAL A 75 14.13 1.85 -0.68
N ILE A 76 13.04 2.13 -1.41
CA ILE A 76 12.52 1.22 -2.43
C ILE A 76 13.54 0.98 -3.55
N ARG A 77 14.25 2.02 -3.98
CA ARG A 77 15.26 1.90 -5.04
C ARG A 77 16.49 1.12 -4.57
N ASP A 78 16.98 1.41 -3.38
CA ASP A 78 18.25 0.88 -2.87
C ASP A 78 18.09 -0.54 -2.30
N LEU A 79 16.96 -0.85 -1.64
CA LEU A 79 16.70 -2.14 -0.97
C LEU A 79 15.59 -2.99 -1.63
N GLY A 80 14.86 -2.42 -2.58
CA GLY A 80 13.82 -3.11 -3.34
C GLY A 80 12.43 -3.10 -2.69
N VAL A 81 11.41 -3.39 -3.51
CA VAL A 81 10.00 -3.41 -3.10
C VAL A 81 9.73 -4.45 -2.01
N ARG A 82 10.32 -5.65 -2.13
CA ARG A 82 10.13 -6.74 -1.17
C ARG A 82 10.61 -6.36 0.24
N HIS A 83 11.74 -5.63 0.33
CA HIS A 83 12.25 -5.14 1.60
C HIS A 83 11.23 -4.21 2.24
N VAL A 84 10.75 -3.20 1.51
CA VAL A 84 9.78 -2.24 2.03
C VAL A 84 8.46 -2.91 2.41
N ALA A 85 7.94 -3.82 1.57
CA ALA A 85 6.71 -4.55 1.85
C ALA A 85 6.77 -5.41 3.13
N ALA A 86 7.97 -5.82 3.55
CA ALA A 86 8.18 -6.58 4.79
C ALA A 86 8.28 -5.69 6.05
N LEU A 87 8.38 -4.37 5.92
CA LEU A 87 8.49 -3.45 7.07
C LEU A 87 7.16 -3.17 7.75
N GLY A 88 6.05 -3.29 7.01
CA GLY A 88 4.72 -2.92 7.48
C GLY A 88 3.85 -4.11 7.85
N PRO A 89 2.64 -3.84 8.36
CA PRO A 89 1.66 -4.88 8.66
C PRO A 89 1.36 -5.69 7.40
N GLN A 90 1.20 -7.00 7.57
CA GLN A 90 0.75 -7.88 6.50
C GLN A 90 -0.77 -7.99 6.56
N PRO A 91 -1.48 -8.00 5.42
CA PRO A 91 -2.91 -8.31 5.43
C PRO A 91 -3.11 -9.70 6.05
N GLU A 92 -3.84 -9.77 7.15
CA GLU A 92 -4.15 -11.03 7.81
C GLU A 92 -5.06 -11.90 6.92
N SER A 93 -4.89 -13.22 7.06
CA SER A 93 -5.83 -14.23 6.56
C SER A 93 -6.58 -14.62 7.79
N ASP A 94 -7.89 -14.41 7.74
CA ASP A 94 -8.83 -15.25 8.48
C ASP A 94 -9.74 -15.93 7.47
#